data_AF-J7R094-F1
#
_entry.id   AF-J7R094-F1
#
_cell.length_a   1.000
_cell.length_b   1.000
_cell.length_c   1.000
_cell.angle_alpha   90.00
_cell.angle_beta   90.00
_cell.angle_gamma   90.00
#
_symmetry.space_group_name_H-M   'P 1'
#
loop_
_entity.id
_entity.type
_entity.pdbx_description
1 polymer ?
#
loop_
_entity_poly.entity_id
_entity_poly.type
_entity_poly.pdbx_seq_one_letter_code
_entity_poly.pdbx_strand_id
1 'polypeptide(L)'
;MNHNFEGIKRPVKIQEFRVAVREMSNDELANVRREIENSTAHLNRSNARLRRYISKIGGEKPQRDEFDLDDEDDENLNIDSSDLQLFNDSIRENEIVLDNYREIIEALDQEDIYRATGKPAGGSVADSSDSASKRETPQDIPAVIDL
;
A
#
# COMPACT_ATOMS: atom_id res chain seq x y z
N MET A 1 4.75 -7.11 -17.40
CA MET A 1 5.88 -7.05 -16.44
C MET A 1 5.25 -7.00 -15.06
N ASN A 2 5.46 -8.04 -14.25
CA ASN A 2 4.88 -8.08 -12.90
C ASN A 2 5.79 -7.27 -11.97
N HIS A 3 5.37 -6.06 -11.62
CA HIS A 3 6.02 -5.29 -10.56
C HIS A 3 5.55 -5.83 -9.21
N ASN A 4 6.16 -6.91 -8.74
CA ASN A 4 6.06 -7.28 -7.34
C ASN A 4 6.75 -6.17 -6.53
N PHE A 5 5.97 -5.37 -5.79
CA PHE A 5 6.47 -4.46 -4.77
C PHE A 5 6.96 -5.28 -3.55
N GLU A 6 8.01 -6.08 -3.76
CA GLU A 6 8.70 -6.78 -2.69
C GLU A 6 9.34 -5.75 -1.75
N GLY A 7 8.66 -5.48 -0.64
CA GLY A 7 9.21 -4.73 0.47
C GLY A 7 9.05 -3.23 0.34
N ILE A 8 7.84 -2.74 0.64
CA ILE A 8 7.58 -1.35 1.02
C ILE A 8 8.35 -0.96 2.31
N LYS A 9 9.23 -1.82 2.85
CA LYS A 9 10.12 -1.58 4.00
C LYS A 9 11.20 -0.51 3.77
N ARG A 10 11.29 0.08 2.57
CA ARG A 10 12.25 1.16 2.27
C ARG A 10 11.53 2.36 1.65
N PRO A 11 12.01 3.59 1.90
CA PRO A 11 11.44 4.78 1.27
C PRO A 11 11.40 4.62 -0.25
N VAL A 12 10.20 4.71 -0.82
CA VAL A 12 9.99 4.68 -2.27
C VAL A 12 10.10 6.11 -2.80
N LYS A 13 10.75 6.29 -3.94
CA LYS A 13 10.73 7.58 -4.63
C LYS A 13 9.29 7.87 -5.08
N ILE A 14 8.65 8.83 -4.42
CA ILE A 14 7.22 9.12 -4.63
C ILE A 14 6.87 9.44 -6.09
N GLN A 15 7.78 10.05 -6.84
CA GLN A 15 7.56 10.38 -8.25
C GLN A 15 7.46 9.14 -9.14
N GLU A 16 8.29 8.13 -8.89
CA GLU A 16 8.22 6.85 -9.61
C GLU A 16 6.93 6.10 -9.25
N PHE A 17 6.53 6.15 -7.97
CA PHE A 17 5.28 5.56 -7.51
C PHE A 17 4.04 6.19 -8.17
N ARG A 18 3.95 7.52 -8.25
CA ARG A 18 2.83 8.24 -8.89
C ARG A 18 2.64 7.91 -10.36
N VAL A 19 3.71 7.52 -11.07
CA VAL A 19 3.60 7.05 -12.46
C VAL A 19 3.04 5.63 -12.47
N ALA A 20 3.59 4.74 -11.66
CA ALA A 20 3.18 3.33 -11.60
C ALA A 20 1.71 3.15 -11.17
N VAL A 21 1.22 3.98 -10.24
CA VAL A 21 -0.15 3.90 -9.69
C VAL A 21 -1.24 4.03 -10.78
N ARG A 22 -0.94 4.76 -11.86
CA ARG A 22 -1.87 4.98 -12.98
C ARG A 22 -2.08 3.72 -13.84
N GLU A 23 -1.12 2.81 -13.82
CA GLU A 23 -1.15 1.58 -14.62
C GLU A 23 -1.66 0.38 -13.81
N MET A 24 -1.78 0.51 -12.48
CA MET A 24 -2.25 -0.54 -11.59
C MET A 24 -3.77 -0.75 -11.68
N SER A 25 -4.19 -2.00 -11.53
CA SER A 25 -5.59 -2.36 -11.32
C SER A 25 -6.09 -1.90 -9.95
N ASN A 26 -7.41 -1.79 -9.78
CA ASN A 26 -7.99 -1.40 -8.49
C ASN A 26 -7.62 -2.40 -7.36
N ASP A 27 -7.49 -3.69 -7.69
CA ASP A 27 -7.11 -4.72 -6.72
C ASP A 27 -5.65 -4.55 -6.26
N GLU A 28 -4.75 -4.22 -7.18
CA GLU A 28 -3.35 -3.90 -6.85
C GLU A 28 -3.26 -2.66 -5.95
N LEU A 29 -4.00 -1.60 -6.28
CA LEU A 29 -4.07 -0.38 -5.46
C LEU A 29 -4.59 -0.66 -4.04
N ALA A 30 -5.66 -1.46 -3.93
CA ALA A 30 -6.22 -1.87 -2.64
C ALA A 30 -5.23 -2.71 -1.81
N ASN A 31 -4.48 -3.60 -2.47
CA ASN A 31 -3.46 -4.41 -1.81
C ASN A 31 -2.30 -3.55 -1.29
N VAL A 32 -1.78 -2.63 -2.11
CA VAL A 32 -0.72 -1.69 -1.70
C VAL A 32 -1.19 -0.83 -0.53
N ARG A 33 -2.41 -0.30 -0.57
CA ARG A 33 -3.00 0.47 0.54
C ARG A 33 -2.98 -0.32 1.85
N ARG A 34 -3.50 -1.56 1.82
CA ARG A 34 -3.55 -2.45 3.00
C ARG A 34 -2.15 -2.73 3.56
N GLU A 35 -1.17 -2.97 2.71
CA GLU A 35 0.21 -3.23 3.14
C GLU A 35 0.84 -2.03 3.83
N ILE A 36 0.57 -0.81 3.33
CA ILE A 36 1.08 0.44 3.90
C ILE A 36 0.41 0.75 5.23
N GLU A 37 -0.91 0.57 5.33
CA GLU A 37 -1.65 0.75 6.59
C GLU A 37 -1.16 -0.19 7.68
N ASN A 38 -0.95 -1.47 7.35
CA ASN A 38 -0.35 -2.44 8.27
C ASN A 38 1.05 -2.02 8.71
N SER A 39 1.91 -1.64 7.75
CA SER A 39 3.28 -1.21 8.03
C SER A 39 3.32 0.04 8.91
N THR A 40 2.43 0.99 8.66
CA THR A 40 2.23 2.21 9.48
C THR A 40 1.83 1.85 10.91
N ALA A 41 0.85 0.95 11.07
CA ALA A 41 0.41 0.49 12.39
C ALA A 41 1.52 -0.25 13.16
N HIS A 42 2.39 -0.99 12.46
CA HIS A 42 3.55 -1.64 13.06
C HIS A 42 4.63 -0.64 13.47
N LEU A 43 4.97 0.34 12.63
CA LEU A 43 5.95 1.37 12.95
C LEU A 43 5.50 2.27 14.10
N ASN A 44 4.22 2.65 14.14
CA ASN A 44 3.67 3.43 15.26
C ASN A 44 3.75 2.66 16.59
N ARG A 45 3.42 1.36 16.60
CA ARG A 45 3.60 0.51 17.78
C ARG A 45 5.06 0.37 18.19
N SER A 46 5.96 0.22 17.22
CA SER A 46 7.41 0.18 17.48
C SER A 46 7.91 1.50 18.08
N ASN A 47 7.50 2.64 17.54
CA ASN A 47 7.86 3.96 18.05
C ASN A 47 7.31 4.19 19.47
N ALA A 48 6.08 3.76 19.75
CA ALA A 48 5.52 3.82 21.09
C ALA A 48 6.38 3.02 22.10
N ARG A 49 6.80 1.80 21.74
CA ARG A 49 7.70 0.98 22.58
C ARG A 49 9.06 1.66 22.79
N LEU A 50 9.68 2.19 21.73
CA LEU A 50 10.95 2.90 21.83
C LEU A 50 10.85 4.14 22.73
N ARG A 51 9.75 4.90 22.63
CA ARG A 51 9.49 6.06 23.50
C ARG A 51 9.36 5.64 24.96
N ARG A 52 8.70 4.52 25.27
CA ARG A 52 8.69 3.96 26.65
C ARG A 52 10.09 3.71 27.16
N TYR A 53 10.94 3.06 26.36
CA TYR A 53 12.32 2.77 26.76
C TYR A 53 13.13 4.04 27.01
N ILE A 54 13.00 5.04 26.13
CA ILE A 54 13.63 6.35 26.32
C ILE A 54 13.18 7.00 27.63
N SER A 55 11.88 7.03 27.91
CA SER A 55 11.35 7.59 29.17
C SER A 55 11.84 6.83 30.41
N LYS A 56 11.93 5.49 30.34
CA LYS A 56 12.48 4.65 31.42
C LYS A 56 13.95 4.98 31.71
N ILE A 57 14.78 5.11 30.67
CA ILE A 57 16.20 5.50 30.82
C ILE A 57 16.31 6.92 31.39
N GLY A 58 15.49 7.85 30.91
CA GLY A 58 15.51 9.25 31.31
C GLY A 58 14.97 9.53 32.73
N GLY A 59 14.39 8.53 33.39
CA GLY A 59 13.75 8.70 34.71
C GLY A 59 12.44 9.50 34.67
N GLU A 60 11.87 9.70 33.48
CA GLU A 60 10.58 10.37 33.31
C GLU A 60 9.44 9.39 33.60
N LYS A 61 8.44 9.81 34.37
CA LYS A 61 7.24 8.99 34.58
C LYS A 61 6.48 8.88 33.26
N PRO A 62 6.16 7.67 32.78
CA PRO A 62 5.37 7.51 31.58
C PRO A 62 4.02 8.22 31.77
N GLN A 63 3.63 9.07 30.82
CA GLN A 63 2.27 9.63 30.81
C GLN A 63 1.28 8.47 30.69
N ARG A 64 0.36 8.38 31.65
CA ARG A 64 -0.58 7.26 31.80
C ARG A 64 -1.54 7.07 30.63
N ASP A 65 -1.66 8.06 29.75
CA ASP A 65 -2.73 8.11 28.75
C ASP A 65 -2.33 7.51 27.38
N GLU A 66 -1.06 7.16 27.16
CA GLU A 66 -0.57 6.72 25.84
C GLU A 66 -0.28 5.21 25.72
N PHE A 67 -0.50 4.43 26.78
CA PHE A 67 0.21 3.15 26.95
C PHE A 67 -0.63 1.94 27.36
N ASP A 68 -1.79 1.75 26.73
CA ASP A 68 -2.58 0.50 26.80
C ASP A 68 -2.10 -0.52 25.72
N LEU A 69 -0.79 -0.82 25.74
CA LEU A 69 -0.18 -1.85 24.88
C LEU A 69 0.41 -2.92 25.81
N ASP A 70 -0.07 -4.16 25.67
CA ASP A 70 0.26 -5.36 26.46
C ASP A 70 1.63 -5.30 27.15
N ASP A 71 1.61 -5.32 28.48
CA ASP A 71 2.76 -5.17 29.39
C ASP A 71 3.65 -6.43 29.48
N GLU A 72 3.39 -7.49 28.70
CA GLU A 72 4.05 -8.79 28.88
C GLU A 72 5.52 -8.85 28.41
N ASP A 73 6.00 -7.89 27.61
CA ASP A 73 7.36 -7.93 27.02
C ASP A 73 8.41 -7.08 27.78
N ASP A 74 8.02 -6.36 28.84
CA ASP A 74 8.79 -5.20 29.35
C ASP A 74 9.65 -5.48 30.60
N GLU A 75 9.59 -6.69 31.17
CA GLU A 75 10.20 -6.99 32.48
C GLU A 75 11.69 -7.42 32.42
N ASN A 76 12.29 -7.62 31.24
CA ASN A 76 13.62 -8.26 31.13
C ASN A 76 14.65 -7.56 30.23
N LEU A 77 14.39 -6.31 29.82
CA LEU A 77 15.36 -5.57 29.01
C LEU A 77 16.31 -4.80 29.93
N ASN A 78 17.55 -5.30 30.04
CA ASN A 78 18.67 -4.57 30.63
C ASN A 78 19.12 -3.47 29.64
N ILE A 79 18.39 -2.35 29.65
CA ILE A 79 18.60 -1.22 28.76
C ILE A 79 19.62 -0.28 29.39
N ASP A 80 20.76 -0.07 28.72
CA ASP A 80 21.79 0.86 29.19
C ASP A 80 21.53 2.27 28.63
N SER A 81 22.02 3.27 29.36
CA SER A 81 22.13 4.67 28.93
C SER A 81 22.79 4.85 27.56
N SER A 82 23.67 3.92 27.15
CA SER A 82 24.27 3.91 25.81
C SER A 82 23.27 3.64 24.68
N ASP A 83 22.15 2.95 24.96
CA ASP A 83 21.14 2.59 23.96
C ASP A 83 20.19 3.75 23.65
N LEU A 84 20.22 4.81 24.47
CA LEU A 84 19.37 5.99 24.32
C LEU A 84 19.53 6.63 22.93
N GLN A 85 20.76 6.77 22.46
CA GLN A 85 21.02 7.36 21.14
C GLN A 85 20.49 6.44 20.03
N LEU A 86 20.69 5.13 20.16
CA LEU A 86 20.21 4.14 19.18
C LEU A 86 18.68 4.17 19.05
N PHE A 87 17.95 4.30 20.16
CA PHE A 87 16.49 4.39 20.14
C PHE A 87 16.00 5.68 19.52
N ASN A 88 16.66 6.81 19.81
CA ASN A 88 16.33 8.09 19.19
C ASN A 88 16.58 8.06 17.67
N ASP A 89 17.71 7.50 17.24
CA ASP A 89 18.02 7.35 15.82
C ASP A 89 17.04 6.39 15.13
N SER A 90 16.62 5.32 15.82
CA SER A 90 15.60 4.38 15.31
C SER A 90 14.23 5.04 15.14
N ILE A 91 13.79 5.86 16.11
CA ILE A 91 12.53 6.62 15.98
C ILE A 91 12.61 7.58 14.80
N ARG A 92 13.73 8.31 14.67
CA ARG A 92 13.94 9.26 13.57
C ARG A 92 13.84 8.58 12.21
N GLU A 93 14.51 7.44 12.04
CA GLU A 93 14.46 6.68 10.78
C GLU A 93 13.03 6.16 10.51
N ASN A 94 12.34 5.65 11.53
CA ASN A 94 10.96 5.21 11.39
C ASN A 94 10.02 6.37 10.99
N GLU A 95 10.25 7.57 11.50
CA GLU A 95 9.47 8.77 11.15
C GLU A 95 9.67 9.16 9.67
N ILE A 96 10.88 9.03 9.13
CA ILE A 96 11.15 9.23 7.68
C ILE A 96 10.34 8.24 6.84
N VAL A 97 10.29 6.97 7.25
CA VAL A 97 9.49 5.95 6.55
C VAL A 97 8.00 6.25 6.65
N LEU A 98 7.52 6.66 7.83
CA LEU A 98 6.12 7.05 8.04
C LEU A 98 5.71 8.24 7.17
N ASP A 99 6.57 9.26 7.04
CA ASP A 99 6.34 10.38 6.13
C ASP A 99 6.20 9.91 4.68
N ASN A 100 7.08 9.01 4.24
CA ASN A 100 6.98 8.44 2.90
C ASN A 100 5.68 7.66 2.69
N TYR A 101 5.22 6.89 3.68
CA TYR A 101 3.95 6.18 3.61
C TYR A 101 2.75 7.12 3.52
N ARG A 102 2.79 8.27 4.21
CA ARG A 102 1.75 9.30 4.09
C ARG A 102 1.68 9.86 2.66
N GLU A 103 2.83 10.15 2.06
CA GLU A 103 2.89 10.61 0.66
C GLU A 103 2.31 9.55 -0.31
N ILE A 104 2.60 8.27 -0.06
CA ILE A 104 2.08 7.17 -0.89
C ILE A 104 0.55 7.06 -0.74
N ILE A 105 0.02 7.14 0.47
CA ILE A 105 -1.44 7.14 0.70
C ILE A 105 -2.09 8.33 -0.01
N GLU A 106 -1.49 9.52 0.06
CA GLU A 106 -2.01 10.70 -0.65
C GLU A 106 -2.03 10.47 -2.17
N ALA A 107 -0.99 9.84 -2.73
CA ALA A 107 -0.95 9.50 -4.16
C ALA A 107 -2.05 8.49 -4.55
N LEU A 108 -2.34 7.51 -3.68
CA LEU A 108 -3.44 6.56 -3.87
C LEU A 108 -4.81 7.28 -3.82
N ASP A 109 -5.01 8.17 -2.84
CA ASP A 109 -6.25 8.94 -2.72
C ASP A 109 -6.50 9.84 -3.95
N GLN A 110 -5.44 10.46 -4.47
CA GLN A 110 -5.51 11.26 -5.70
C GLN A 110 -5.92 10.40 -6.92
N GLU A 111 -5.37 9.19 -7.03
CA GLU A 111 -5.71 8.25 -8.10
C GLU A 111 -7.16 7.76 -7.98
N ASP A 112 -7.63 7.45 -6.76
CA ASP A 112 -9.02 7.04 -6.50
C ASP A 112 -10.01 8.16 -6.91
N ILE A 113 -9.71 9.41 -6.58
CA ILE A 113 -10.50 10.58 -7.01
C ILE A 113 -10.50 10.72 -8.54
N TYR A 114 -9.34 10.54 -9.18
CA TYR A 114 -9.21 10.62 -10.64
C TYR A 114 -10.05 9.55 -11.35
N ARG A 115 -10.03 8.31 -10.85
CA ARG A 115 -10.83 7.20 -11.39
C ARG A 115 -12.33 7.43 -11.17
N ALA A 116 -12.72 7.92 -9.99
CA ALA A 116 -14.12 8.19 -9.65
C ALA A 116 -14.72 9.34 -10.50
N THR A 117 -13.91 10.32 -10.89
CA THR A 117 -14.36 11.49 -11.67
C THR A 117 -14.38 11.26 -13.19
N GLY A 118 -14.04 10.06 -13.65
CA GLY A 118 -14.49 9.56 -14.96
C GLY A 118 -13.61 9.93 -16.16
N LYS A 119 -12.30 10.15 -16.00
CA LYS A 119 -11.39 9.96 -17.13
C LYS A 119 -11.01 8.48 -17.17
N PRO A 120 -11.43 7.69 -18.18
CA PRO A 120 -11.06 6.29 -18.24
C PRO A 120 -9.54 6.16 -18.28
N ALA A 121 -8.97 5.63 -17.20
CA ALA A 121 -7.60 5.17 -17.16
C ALA A 121 -7.50 3.98 -18.13
N GLY A 122 -6.59 4.07 -19.11
CA GLY A 122 -6.18 2.94 -19.93
C GLY A 122 -7.30 2.27 -20.71
N GLY A 123 -7.82 2.96 -21.74
CA GLY A 123 -8.55 2.26 -22.80
C GLY A 123 -7.65 1.18 -23.40
N SER A 124 -7.96 -0.07 -23.09
CA SER A 124 -7.54 -1.23 -23.87
C SER A 124 -7.77 -0.91 -25.34
N VAL A 125 -6.69 -0.72 -26.09
CA VAL A 125 -6.72 -0.88 -27.55
C VAL A 125 -6.98 -2.37 -27.80
N ALA A 126 -8.26 -2.73 -27.73
CA ALA A 126 -8.76 -3.93 -28.36
C ALA A 126 -8.49 -3.77 -29.85
N ASP A 127 -7.59 -4.62 -30.32
CA ASP A 127 -7.23 -4.86 -31.70
C ASP A 127 -8.47 -4.91 -32.59
N SER A 128 -8.72 -3.82 -33.31
CA SER A 128 -9.68 -3.80 -34.42
C SER A 128 -9.01 -4.47 -35.62
N SER A 129 -8.94 -5.81 -35.60
CA SER A 129 -8.68 -6.57 -36.82
C SER A 129 -9.96 -6.58 -37.68
N ASP A 130 -9.87 -5.74 -38.69
CA ASP A 130 -10.62 -5.74 -39.94
C ASP A 130 -10.89 -7.17 -40.48
N SER A 131 -12.16 -7.49 -40.70
CA SER A 131 -12.58 -8.09 -41.98
C SER A 131 -14.10 -8.04 -42.12
N ALA A 132 -14.53 -7.02 -42.83
CA ALA A 132 -15.83 -7.01 -43.48
C ALA A 132 -15.91 -8.15 -44.51
N SER A 133 -16.81 -9.11 -44.31
CA SER A 133 -17.34 -9.91 -45.42
C SER A 133 -18.85 -10.04 -45.28
N LYS A 134 -19.54 -9.02 -45.81
CA LYS A 134 -20.96 -9.09 -46.18
C LYS A 134 -21.09 -9.93 -47.45
N ARG A 135 -21.85 -11.02 -47.38
CA ARG A 135 -22.80 -11.41 -48.43
C ARG A 135 -24.05 -12.02 -47.79
N GLU A 136 -25.14 -11.26 -47.84
CA GLU A 136 -26.51 -11.76 -47.86
C GLU A 136 -26.70 -12.59 -49.16
N THR A 137 -27.56 -13.60 -49.29
CA THR A 137 -29.01 -13.59 -49.01
C THR A 137 -29.59 -15.00 -48.72
N PRO A 138 -30.80 -15.08 -48.11
CA PRO A 138 -31.52 -16.31 -47.80
C PRO A 138 -32.55 -16.72 -48.88
N GLN A 139 -33.05 -17.97 -48.77
CA GLN A 139 -34.31 -18.58 -49.28
C GLN A 139 -34.12 -19.78 -50.24
N ASP A 140 -34.45 -20.99 -49.78
CA ASP A 140 -35.53 -21.87 -50.32
C ASP A 140 -35.51 -23.31 -49.74
N ILE A 141 -36.41 -23.55 -48.76
CA ILE A 141 -37.36 -24.68 -48.49
C ILE A 141 -36.99 -26.20 -48.74
N PRO A 142 -37.81 -27.21 -48.31
CA PRO A 142 -37.42 -28.25 -47.33
C PRO A 142 -37.53 -29.72 -47.83
N ALA A 143 -37.04 -30.69 -47.04
CA ALA A 143 -37.45 -32.10 -47.08
C ALA A 143 -36.91 -32.80 -45.82
N VAL A 144 -37.71 -33.11 -44.79
CA VAL A 144 -38.47 -34.37 -44.59
C VAL A 144 -37.96 -35.54 -45.43
N ILE A 145 -37.37 -36.56 -44.79
CA ILE A 145 -37.72 -38.00 -44.89
C ILE A 145 -36.76 -38.85 -44.03
N ASP A 146 -37.39 -39.64 -43.15
CA ASP A 146 -37.05 -40.91 -42.49
C ASP A 146 -35.63 -41.49 -42.49
N LEU A 147 -35.20 -41.90 -41.29
CA LEU A 147 -35.01 -43.31 -40.90
C LEU A 147 -34.99 -43.46 -39.36
#